data_AF-A0A847DLE2-F1
#
_entry.id   AF-A0A847DLE2-F1
#
_cell.length_a   1.000
_cell.length_b   1.000
_cell.length_c   1.000
_cell.angle_alpha   90.00
_cell.angle_beta   90.00
_cell.angle_gamma   90.00
#
_symmetry.space_group_name_H-M   'P 1'
#
loop_
_entity.id
_entity.type
_entity.pdbx_description
1 polymer ?
#
loop_
_entity_poly.entity_id
_entity_poly.type
_entity_poly.pdbx_seq_one_letter_code
_entity_poly.pdbx_strand_id
1 'polypeptide(L)' 'MITDTEIRLKGIKILAKYLGDVEAERFIALIQREPFDYTKWRQDLDEEFSIEEISNKAMKLRMKNTAQNGDKGLA' A
#
# COMPACT_ATOMS: atom_id res chain seq x y z
N MET A 1 -12.84 4.27 -12.46
CA MET A 1 -12.28 4.43 -11.10
C MET A 1 -13.43 4.30 -10.13
N ILE A 2 -13.28 3.53 -9.05
CA ILE A 2 -14.33 3.41 -8.03
C ILE A 2 -14.44 4.78 -7.33
N THR A 3 -15.66 5.24 -7.08
CA THR A 3 -15.91 6.50 -6.37
C THR A 3 -15.69 6.35 -4.86
N ASP A 4 -15.44 7.48 -4.18
CA ASP A 4 -15.30 7.51 -2.71
C ASP A 4 -16.52 6.94 -1.99
N THR A 5 -17.72 7.10 -2.58
CA THR A 5 -18.95 6.53 -2.02
C THR A 5 -18.99 5.02 -2.16
N GLU A 6 -18.63 4.50 -3.34
CA GLU A 6 -18.62 3.05 -3.59
C GLU A 6 -17.56 2.34 -2.74
N ILE A 7 -16.36 2.92 -2.56
CA ILE A 7 -15.31 2.33 -1.72
C ILE A 7 -15.72 2.31 -0.24
N ARG A 8 -16.37 3.37 0.26
CA ARG A 8 -16.90 3.43 1.63
C ARG A 8 -17.99 2.38 1.85
N LEU A 9 -18.95 2.29 0.94
CA LEU A 9 -20.04 1.31 1.04
C LEU A 9 -19.50 -0.13 1.03
N LYS A 10 -18.51 -0.41 0.17
CA LYS A 10 -17.85 -1.72 0.14
C LYS A 10 -17.11 -2.00 1.45
N GLY A 11 -16.40 -1.02 2.01
CA GLY A 11 -15.70 -1.14 3.29
C GLY A 11 -16.63 -1.48 4.44
N ILE A 12 -17.76 -0.76 4.58
CA ILE A 12 -18.76 -1.02 5.62
C ILE A 12 -19.30 -2.45 5.53
N LYS A 13 -19.63 -2.92 4.32
CA LYS A 13 -20.11 -4.30 4.10
C LYS A 13 -19.07 -5.36 4.50
N ILE A 14 -17.79 -5.11 4.23
CA ILE A 14 -16.70 -6.01 4.62
C ILE A 14 -16.58 -6.04 6.14
N LEU A 15 -16.57 -4.88 6.79
CA LEU A 15 -16.48 -4.80 8.25
C LEU A 15 -17.64 -5.53 8.93
N ALA A 16 -18.88 -5.24 8.54
CA ALA A 16 -20.07 -5.90 9.10
C ALA A 16 -20.02 -7.43 8.89
N LYS A 17 -19.56 -7.89 7.72
CA LYS A 17 -19.44 -9.33 7.41
C LYS A 17 -18.47 -10.07 8.33
N TYR A 18 -17.34 -9.46 8.69
CA TYR A 18 -16.26 -10.13 9.43
C TYR A 18 -16.25 -9.84 10.93
N LEU A 19 -16.77 -8.68 11.34
CA LEU A 19 -16.78 -8.26 12.74
C LEU A 19 -18.17 -8.39 13.38
N GLY A 20 -19.24 -8.36 12.59
CA GLY A 20 -20.60 -8.12 13.08
C GLY A 20 -20.92 -6.63 13.15
N ASP A 21 -22.21 -6.29 13.26
CA ASP A 21 -22.68 -4.91 13.14
C ASP A 21 -22.17 -4.03 14.30
N VAL A 22 -22.20 -4.53 15.54
CA VAL A 22 -21.80 -3.77 16.74
C VAL A 22 -20.29 -3.47 16.72
N GLU A 23 -19.47 -4.48 16.43
CA GLU A 23 -18.02 -4.34 16.38
C GLU A 23 -17.57 -3.50 15.18
N ALA A 24 -18.27 -3.57 14.04
CA ALA A 24 -18.01 -2.72 12.89
C ALA A 24 -18.27 -1.24 13.20
N GLU A 25 -19.37 -0.91 13.88
CA GLU A 25 -19.65 0.45 14.33
C GLU A 25 -18.59 0.96 15.32
N ARG A 26 -18.20 0.12 16.29
CA ARG A 26 -17.13 0.45 17.24
C ARG A 26 -15.80 0.69 16.53
N PHE A 27 -15.46 -0.12 15.52
CA PHE A 27 -14.25 0.07 14.72
C PHE A 27 -14.25 1.43 14.01
N ILE A 28 -15.36 1.80 13.35
CA ILE A 28 -15.49 3.10 12.68
C ILE A 28 -15.34 4.25 13.68
N ALA A 29 -15.96 4.13 14.86
CA ALA A 29 -15.85 5.13 15.91
C ALA A 29 -14.40 5.29 16.42
N LEU A 30 -13.63 4.22 16.53
CA LEU A 30 -12.21 4.27 16.92
C LEU A 30 -11.36 4.96 15.85
N ILE A 31 -11.54 4.60 14.58
CA ILE A 31 -10.82 5.22 13.44
C ILE A 31 -11.13 6.72 13.31
N GLN A 32 -12.34 7.16 13.69
CA GLN A 32 -12.69 8.58 13.69
C GLN A 32 -12.09 9.36 14.88
N ARG A 33 -11.86 8.69 16.01
CA ARG A 33 -11.35 9.32 17.24
C ARG A 33 -9.83 9.42 17.28
N GLU A 34 -9.14 8.47 16.67
CA GLU A 34 -7.69 8.38 16.68
C GLU A 34 -7.12 8.71 15.29
N PRO A 35 -6.10 9.59 15.20
CA PRO A 35 -5.43 9.81 13.93
C PRO A 35 -4.78 8.51 13.47
N PHE A 36 -5.15 8.05 12.27
CA PHE A 36 -4.58 6.86 11.67
C PHE A 36 -3.15 7.12 11.21
N ASP A 37 -2.18 6.44 11.82
CA ASP A 37 -0.77 6.51 11.45
C ASP A 37 -0.51 5.64 10.22
N TYR A 38 -0.66 6.25 9.04
CA TYR A 38 -0.39 5.59 7.76
C TYR A 38 1.05 5.07 7.68
N THR A 39 2.03 5.75 8.28
CA THR A 39 3.43 5.34 8.23
C THR A 39 3.64 4.03 8.99
N LYS A 40 3.10 3.92 10.21
CA LYS A 40 3.15 2.66 10.97
C LYS A 40 2.41 1.53 10.27
N TRP A 41 1.18 1.76 9.84
CA TRP A 41 0.39 0.74 9.13
C TRP A 41 1.11 0.22 7.87
N ARG A 42 1.82 1.11 7.16
CA ARG A 42 2.53 0.75 5.94
C ARG A 42 3.84 0.00 6.22
N GLN A 43 4.52 0.29 7.32
CA GLN A 43 5.68 -0.48 7.79
C GLN A 43 5.31 -1.93 8.08
N ASP A 44 4.19 -2.17 8.76
CA ASP A 44 3.71 -3.52 9.09
C ASP A 44 3.30 -4.34 7.84
N LEU A 45 3.04 -3.67 6.72
CA LEU A 45 2.69 -4.31 5.44
C LEU A 45 3.90 -4.52 4.52
N ASP A 46 5.02 -3.85 4.78
CA ASP A 46 6.25 -3.91 3.97
C ASP A 46 7.24 -4.96 4.49
N GLU A 47 6.78 -5.91 5.32
CA GLU A 47 7.59 -7.05 5.80
C GLU A 47 8.22 -7.91 4.69
N GLU A 48 7.86 -7.73 3.41
CA GLU A 48 8.50 -8.43 2.31
C GLU A 48 9.84 -7.85 1.84
N PHE A 49 10.13 -6.55 2.03
CA PHE A 49 11.43 -5.97 1.65
C PHE A 49 11.88 -4.83 2.56
N SER A 50 13.04 -4.99 3.18
CA SER A 50 13.75 -3.91 3.84
C SER A 50 14.01 -2.73 2.89
N ILE A 51 14.15 -1.52 3.44
CA ILE A 51 14.53 -0.30 2.70
C ILE A 51 15.81 -0.54 1.88
N GLU A 52 16.74 -1.33 2.42
CA GLU A 52 17.97 -1.73 1.73
C GLU A 52 17.69 -2.59 0.49
N GLU A 53 16.76 -3.54 0.58
CA GLU A 53 16.36 -4.37 -0.57
C GLU A 53 15.61 -3.57 -1.64
N ILE A 54 14.77 -2.62 -1.23
CA ILE A 54 14.12 -1.67 -2.16
C ILE A 54 15.19 -0.84 -2.89
N SER A 55 16.16 -0.30 -2.15
CA SER A 55 17.27 0.48 -2.70
C SER A 55 18.13 -0.36 -3.66
N ASN A 56 18.47 -1.59 -3.28
CA ASN A 56 19.22 -2.52 -4.12
C ASN A 56 18.48 -2.90 -5.40
N LYS A 57 17.15 -3.13 -5.33
CA LYS A 57 16.32 -3.37 -6.52
C LYS A 57 16.28 -2.16 -7.44
N ALA A 58 16.13 -0.96 -6.87
CA ALA A 58 16.15 0.30 -7.64
C ALA A 58 17.50 0.50 -8.35
N MET A 59 18.62 0.25 -7.67
CA MET A 59 19.96 0.31 -8.27
C MET A 59 20.14 -0.72 -9.39
N LYS A 60 19.72 -1.97 -9.18
CA LYS A 60 19.77 -3.01 -10.22
C LYS A 60 18.95 -2.64 -11.47
N LEU A 61 17.77 -2.05 -11.29
CA LEU A 61 16.95 -1.55 -12.41
C LEU A 61 17.65 -0.42 -13.18
N ARG A 62 18.30 0.52 -12.48
CA ARG A 62 19.08 1.60 -13.11
C ARG A 62 20.27 1.04 -13.91
N MET A 63 21.02 0.10 -13.34
CA MET A 63 22.18 -0.51 -14.00
C MET A 63 21.80 -1.31 -15.25
N LYS A 64 20.66 -2.02 -15.22
CA LYS A 64 20.15 -2.76 -16.37
C LYS A 64 19.76 -1.82 -17.53
N ASN A 65 19.17 -0.66 -17.23
CA ASN A 65 18.83 0.34 -18.24
C ASN A 65 20.07 1.03 -18.84
N THR A 66 21.13 1.27 -18.06
CA THR A 66 22.38 1.82 -18.60
C THR A 66 23.13 0.83 -19.48
N ALA A 67 23.09 -0.47 -19.17
CA ALA A 67 23.68 -1.52 -20.00
C ALA A 67 22.93 -1.71 -21.33
N GLN A 68 21.60 -1.58 -21.35
CA GLN A 68 20.80 -1.71 -22.59
C GLN A 68 20.87 -0.48 -23.52
N ASN A 69 21.14 0.72 -22.98
CA ASN A 69 21.29 1.93 -23.80
C ASN A 69 22.71 2.11 -24.38
N GLY A 70 23.72 1.44 -23.82
CA GLY A 70 25.09 1.44 -24.36
C GLY A 70 25.24 0.70 -25.70
N ASP A 71 24.31 -0.21 -26.02
CA ASP A 71 24.36 -1.07 -27.22
C ASP A 71 23.61 -0.48 -28.43
N LYS A 72 22.90 0.65 -28.25
CA LYS A 72 22.19 1.38 -29.33
C LYS A 72 22.93 2.61 -29.85
N GLY A 73 24.17 2.85 -29.39
CA GLY A 73 24.96 4.03 -29.71
C GLY A 73 26.06 3.84 -30.77
N LEU A 74 26.13 2.69 -31.43
CA LEU A 74 27.11 2.38 -32.48
C LEU A 74 26.41 1.79 -33.71
N ALA A 75 25.71 2.63 -34.46
CA ALA A 75 25.36 2.41 -35.86
C ALA A 75 25.08 3.76 -36.54
#